data_AF-A0A6B3EPK2-F1
#
_entry.id   AF-A0A6B3EPK2-F1
#
_cell.length_a   1.000
_cell.length_b   1.000
_cell.length_c   1.000
_cell.angle_alpha   90.00
_cell.angle_beta   90.00
_cell.angle_gamma   90.00
#
_symmetry.space_group_name_H-M   'P 1'
#
loop_
_entity.id
_entity.type
_entity.pdbx_description
1 polymer ?
#
loop_
_entity_poly.entity_id
_entity_poly.type
_entity_poly.pdbx_seq_one_letter_code
_entity_poly.pdbx_strand_id
1 'polypeptide(L)'
;PFAGCNAGHTFFHADPHAKVSICKVGREEQIDLMAEGVEGLRRLGTIADRLMLRTGGCEGCALSGTCRVCRPLAKHYQEAKAPLHSYCQHGDT
;
A
#
# COMPACT_ATOMS: atom_id res chain seq x y z
N PRO A 1 -2.51 8.16 18.19
CA PRO A 1 -1.54 8.45 17.10
C PRO A 1 -1.53 7.30 16.09
N PHE A 2 -1.55 7.58 14.78
CA PHE A 2 -1.52 6.55 13.76
C PHE A 2 -0.14 5.84 13.75
N ALA A 3 -0.14 4.51 13.76
CA ALA A 3 1.07 3.68 13.90
C ALA A 3 1.46 2.92 12.61
N GLY A 4 0.82 3.22 11.49
CA GLY A 4 1.03 2.56 10.20
C GLY A 4 1.78 3.42 9.16
N CYS A 5 1.66 3.06 7.89
CA CYS A 5 2.16 3.86 6.75
C CYS A 5 1.21 5.03 6.45
N ASN A 6 1.71 6.27 6.42
CA ASN A 6 0.86 7.47 6.23
C ASN A 6 0.42 7.72 4.76
N ALA A 7 0.78 6.82 3.83
CA ALA A 7 0.43 6.91 2.42
C ALA A 7 -1.09 6.99 2.23
N GLY A 8 -1.56 7.98 1.47
CA GLY A 8 -2.98 8.26 1.23
C GLY A 8 -3.70 8.99 2.37
N HIS A 9 -3.07 9.16 3.54
CA HIS A 9 -3.65 9.85 4.70
C HIS A 9 -3.03 11.24 4.94
N THR A 10 -1.70 11.35 4.89
CA THR A 10 -1.01 12.64 5.08
C THR A 10 -0.15 13.05 3.89
N PHE A 11 0.06 12.15 2.95
CA PHE A 11 0.74 12.40 1.69
C PHE A 11 0.20 11.48 0.61
N PHE A 12 0.46 11.81 -0.65
CA PHE A 12 0.13 10.97 -1.80
C PHE A 12 1.21 11.10 -2.87
N HIS A 13 1.18 10.20 -3.84
CA HIS A 13 2.01 10.27 -5.04
C HIS A 13 1.16 10.76 -6.21
N ALA A 14 1.65 11.76 -6.94
CA ALA A 14 1.10 12.20 -8.21
C ALA A 14 2.14 11.96 -9.31
N ASP A 15 1.74 11.36 -10.42
CA ASP A 15 2.60 11.21 -11.59
C ASP A 15 2.52 12.44 -12.53
N PRO A 16 3.38 12.53 -13.56
CA PRO A 16 3.36 13.65 -14.51
C PRO A 16 2.07 13.80 -15.33
N HIS A 17 1.21 12.78 -15.35
CA HIS A 17 -0.11 12.80 -16.00
C HIS A 17 -1.24 13.08 -15.00
N ALA A 18 -0.90 13.56 -13.80
CA ALA A 18 -1.83 13.88 -12.73
C ALA A 18 -2.67 12.67 -12.26
N LYS A 19 -2.14 11.45 -12.42
CA LYS A 19 -2.70 10.27 -11.77
C LYS A 19 -2.18 10.20 -10.33
N VAL A 20 -3.11 10.21 -9.38
CA VAL A 20 -2.82 10.26 -7.96
C VAL A 20 -3.09 8.91 -7.31
N SER A 21 -2.12 8.41 -6.55
CA SER A 21 -2.15 7.15 -5.81
C SER A 21 -1.69 7.36 -4.38
N ILE A 22 -1.96 6.41 -3.49
CA ILE A 22 -1.60 6.53 -2.06
C ILE A 22 -0.09 6.71 -1.86
N CYS A 23 0.74 6.06 -2.70
CA CYS A 23 2.19 6.20 -2.74
C CYS A 23 2.74 5.65 -4.07
N LYS A 24 4.06 5.77 -4.28
CA LYS A 24 4.71 5.28 -5.51
C LYS A 24 4.67 3.75 -5.68
N VAL A 25 4.38 2.98 -4.65
CA VAL A 25 4.31 1.50 -4.76
C VAL A 25 2.86 1.03 -4.93
N GLY A 26 1.93 1.55 -4.13
CA GLY A 26 0.50 1.23 -4.17
C GLY A 26 -0.24 2.02 -5.25
N ARG A 27 0.07 1.73 -6.52
CA ARG A 27 -0.51 2.41 -7.70
C ARG A 27 -1.69 1.67 -8.33
N GLU A 28 -2.22 0.62 -7.69
CA GLU A 28 -3.29 -0.18 -8.30
C GLU A 28 -4.59 0.61 -8.49
N GLU A 29 -4.93 1.49 -7.54
CA GLU A 29 -6.05 2.42 -7.67
C GLU A 29 -5.52 3.85 -7.73
N GLN A 30 -5.98 4.58 -8.75
CA GLN A 30 -5.51 5.92 -9.05
C GLN A 30 -6.70 6.84 -9.30
N ILE A 31 -6.59 8.06 -8.80
CA ILE A 31 -7.52 9.17 -9.03
C ILE A 31 -7.00 10.00 -10.20
N ASP A 32 -7.88 10.35 -11.12
CA ASP A 32 -7.56 11.35 -12.14
C ASP A 32 -7.75 12.74 -11.56
N LEU A 33 -6.65 13.39 -11.15
CA LEU A 33 -6.75 14.69 -10.50
C LEU A 33 -7.30 15.78 -11.43
N MET A 34 -7.08 15.67 -12.75
CA MET A 34 -7.57 16.67 -13.70
C MET A 34 -9.06 16.54 -13.96
N ALA A 35 -9.59 15.31 -13.95
CA ALA A 35 -11.01 15.07 -14.14
C ALA A 35 -11.83 15.21 -12.84
N GLU A 36 -11.28 14.73 -11.72
CA GLU A 36 -12.02 14.59 -10.45
C GLU A 36 -11.72 15.71 -9.45
N GLY A 37 -10.61 16.42 -9.62
CA GLY A 37 -10.18 17.48 -8.73
C GLY A 37 -9.96 17.02 -7.28
N VAL A 38 -10.09 17.98 -6.36
CA VAL A 38 -9.87 17.75 -4.92
C VAL A 38 -10.88 16.76 -4.33
N GLU A 39 -12.08 16.65 -4.90
CA GLU A 39 -13.09 15.72 -4.39
C GLU A 39 -12.65 14.27 -4.56
N GLY A 40 -12.02 13.93 -5.70
CA GLY A 40 -11.42 12.61 -5.91
C GLY A 40 -10.40 12.25 -4.82
N LEU A 41 -9.58 13.22 -4.41
CA LEU A 41 -8.53 13.03 -3.39
C LEU A 41 -9.06 12.60 -2.02
N ARG A 42 -10.30 12.94 -1.68
CA ARG A 42 -10.90 12.54 -0.38
C ARG A 42 -11.00 11.03 -0.22
N ARG A 43 -10.98 10.26 -1.31
CA ARG A 43 -11.04 8.78 -1.27
C ARG A 43 -9.69 8.12 -0.95
N LEU A 44 -8.59 8.86 -0.97
CA LEU A 44 -7.25 8.30 -0.77
C LEU A 44 -7.09 7.55 0.55
N GLY A 45 -7.70 8.05 1.64
CA GLY A 45 -7.64 7.38 2.95
C GLY A 45 -8.28 5.99 2.91
N THR A 46 -9.49 5.89 2.34
CA THR A 46 -10.18 4.60 2.17
C THR A 46 -9.42 3.65 1.24
N ILE A 47 -8.82 4.17 0.17
CA ILE A 47 -7.97 3.38 -0.75
C ILE A 47 -6.75 2.86 0.03
N ALA A 48 -6.12 3.71 0.84
CA ALA A 48 -4.96 3.33 1.64
C ALA A 48 -5.28 2.22 2.63
N ASP A 49 -6.37 2.35 3.37
CA ASP A 49 -6.78 1.36 4.37
C ASP A 49 -7.01 -0.03 3.72
N ARG A 50 -7.62 -0.05 2.54
CA ARG A 50 -7.83 -1.28 1.76
C ARG A 50 -6.52 -1.87 1.23
N LEU A 51 -5.64 -1.06 0.64
CA LEU A 51 -4.37 -1.53 0.07
C LEU A 51 -3.37 -1.96 1.15
N MET A 52 -3.53 -1.47 2.39
CA MET A 52 -2.73 -1.87 3.54
C MET A 52 -3.21 -3.16 4.22
N LEU A 53 -4.30 -3.78 3.76
CA LEU A 53 -4.76 -5.06 4.30
C LEU A 53 -3.71 -6.18 4.12
N ARG A 54 -3.72 -7.12 5.08
CA ARG A 54 -2.88 -8.31 5.04
C ARG A 54 -3.62 -9.40 4.28
N THR A 55 -3.10 -9.73 3.11
CA THR A 55 -3.68 -10.68 2.16
C THR A 55 -2.59 -11.65 1.70
N GLY A 56 -3.01 -12.76 1.08
CA GLY A 56 -2.13 -13.77 0.51
C GLY A 56 -1.21 -14.38 1.57
N GLY A 57 0.10 -14.46 1.28
CA GLY A 57 1.09 -15.05 2.20
C GLY A 57 1.25 -14.31 3.55
N CYS A 58 0.54 -13.21 3.78
CA CYS A 58 0.53 -12.49 5.05
C CYS A 58 -0.81 -12.60 5.82
N GLU A 59 -1.81 -13.27 5.23
CA GLU A 59 -3.09 -13.52 5.87
C GLU A 59 -2.90 -14.45 7.09
N GLY A 60 -3.54 -14.11 8.22
CA GLY A 60 -3.43 -14.90 9.45
C GLY A 60 -2.04 -14.92 10.11
N CYS A 61 -1.07 -14.12 9.65
CA CYS A 61 0.29 -14.14 10.20
C CYS A 61 0.31 -13.70 11.68
N ALA A 62 0.77 -14.59 12.57
CA ALA A 62 0.84 -14.33 14.02
C ALA A 62 1.80 -13.18 14.38
N LEU A 63 2.80 -12.91 13.53
CA LEU A 63 3.79 -11.84 13.71
C LEU A 63 3.32 -10.50 13.10
N SER A 64 2.09 -10.44 12.60
CA SER A 64 1.56 -9.25 11.91
C SER A 64 1.51 -8.00 12.79
N GLY A 65 1.34 -8.16 14.11
CA GLY A 65 1.31 -7.05 15.06
C GLY A 65 2.60 -6.22 15.11
N THR A 66 3.74 -6.84 14.81
CA THR A 66 5.06 -6.17 14.78
C THR A 66 5.63 -6.01 13.38
N CYS A 67 4.92 -6.51 12.36
CA CYS A 67 5.39 -6.53 10.98
C CYS A 67 5.30 -5.16 10.31
N ARG A 68 6.47 -4.63 9.92
CA ARG A 68 6.63 -3.32 9.26
C ARG A 68 6.81 -3.40 7.74
N VAL A 69 6.56 -4.56 7.13
CA VAL A 69 6.69 -4.72 5.67
C VAL A 69 5.77 -3.75 4.93
N CYS A 70 6.26 -3.17 3.84
CA CYS A 70 5.43 -2.42 2.91
C CYS A 70 4.38 -3.35 2.29
N ARG A 71 3.09 -3.13 2.61
CA ARG A 71 2.00 -4.01 2.18
C ARG A 71 1.78 -4.02 0.67
N PRO A 72 1.73 -2.87 -0.04
CA PRO A 72 1.68 -2.88 -1.50
C PRO A 72 2.87 -3.61 -2.14
N LEU A 73 4.10 -3.44 -1.61
CA LEU A 73 5.27 -4.13 -2.15
C LEU A 73 5.20 -5.65 -1.94
N ALA A 74 4.80 -6.08 -0.74
CA ALA A 74 4.64 -7.49 -0.43
C ALA A 74 3.60 -8.16 -1.35
N LYS A 75 2.51 -7.44 -1.67
CA LYS A 75 1.52 -7.91 -2.65
C LYS A 75 2.14 -8.12 -4.03
N HIS A 76 2.91 -7.15 -4.55
CA HIS A 76 3.61 -7.31 -5.84
C HIS A 76 4.54 -8.53 -5.86
N TYR A 77 5.29 -8.78 -4.77
CA TYR A 77 6.11 -9.99 -4.65
C TYR A 77 5.27 -11.27 -4.66
N GLN A 78 4.14 -11.28 -3.97
CA GLN A 78 3.22 -12.44 -3.95
C GLN A 78 2.62 -12.71 -5.33
N GLU A 79 2.18 -11.68 -6.05
CA GLU A 79 1.67 -11.78 -7.42
C GLU A 79 2.73 -12.29 -8.39
N ALA A 80 3.99 -11.88 -8.19
CA ALA A 80 5.14 -12.41 -8.92
C ALA A 80 5.57 -13.82 -8.49
N LYS A 81 4.88 -14.44 -7.53
CA LYS A 81 5.24 -15.74 -6.92
C LYS A 81 6.68 -15.78 -6.40
N ALA A 82 7.17 -14.64 -5.95
CA ALA A 82 8.50 -14.53 -5.36
C ALA A 82 8.58 -15.33 -4.05
N PRO A 83 9.76 -15.86 -3.70
CA PRO A 83 9.93 -16.58 -2.46
C PRO A 83 9.65 -15.69 -1.24
N LEU A 84 9.25 -16.31 -0.12
CA LEU A 84 8.80 -15.61 1.08
C LEU A 84 9.83 -14.58 1.61
N HIS A 85 11.13 -14.91 1.54
CA HIS A 85 12.21 -14.04 2.00
C HIS A 85 12.31 -12.72 1.18
N SER A 86 11.70 -12.64 -0.01
CA SER A 86 11.69 -11.39 -0.79
C SER A 86 10.84 -10.29 -0.13
N TYR A 87 9.95 -10.64 0.79
CA TYR A 87 9.08 -9.66 1.47
C TYR A 87 8.89 -9.91 2.98
N CYS A 88 9.16 -11.10 3.50
CA CYS A 88 9.08 -11.38 4.93
C CYS A 88 10.45 -11.21 5.60
N GLN A 89 10.56 -10.28 6.56
CA GLN A 89 11.80 -10.00 7.30
C GLN A 89 11.91 -10.78 8.63
N HIS A 90 10.90 -11.59 9.00
CA HIS A 90 10.93 -12.36 10.24
C HIS A 90 11.61 -13.73 10.10
N GLY A 91 12.06 -14.10 8.90
CA GLY A 91 12.66 -15.41 8.61
C GLY A 91 14.18 -15.42 8.48
N ASP A 92 14.85 -14.27 8.64
CA ASP A 92 16.30 -14.11 8.42
C ASP A 92 17.12 -14.06 9.72
N THR A 93 16.67 -14.75 10.77
CA THR A 93 17.48 -14.98 12.00
C THR A 93 18.06 -16.39 12.01
#